data_AF-A0A523S1I4-F1
#
_entry.id   AF-A0A523S1I4-F1
#
_cell.length_a   1.000
_cell.length_b   1.000
_cell.length_c   1.000
_cell.angle_alpha   90.00
_cell.angle_beta   90.00
_cell.angle_gamma   90.00
#
_symmetry.space_group_name_H-M   'P 1'
#
loop_
_entity.id
_entity.type
_entity.pdbx_description
1 polymer ?
#
loop_
_entity_poly.entity_id
_entity_poly.type
_entity_poly.pdbx_seq_one_letter_code
_entity_poly.pdbx_strand_id
1 'polypeptide(L)'
;LEAVKVIAARDPSLFKEMHQCALETFEENRHTYYLTTNLANVPQVEELNQAQIIEGLTENDDWRQVIHVAYGVLLDKFKKRMVDVLRENREDYYETLAEHTRRHLEAFGLKRQRIADSV
;
A
#
# COMPACT_ATOMS: atom_id res chain seq x y z
N LEU A 1 3.30 -0.91 -2.19
CA LEU A 1 2.06 -0.82 -1.37
C LEU A 1 2.23 0.06 -0.13
N GLU A 2 3.40 0.10 0.52
CA GLU A 2 3.60 0.87 1.76
C GLU A 2 3.21 2.36 1.67
N ALA A 3 3.46 3.05 0.55
CA ALA A 3 2.99 4.42 0.35
C ALA A 3 1.45 4.55 0.46
N VAL A 4 0.71 3.55 -0.03
CA VAL A 4 -0.76 3.53 0.06
C VAL A 4 -1.22 3.34 1.50
N LYS A 5 -0.49 2.55 2.32
CA LYS A 5 -0.79 2.41 3.76
C LYS A 5 -0.61 3.72 4.51
N VAL A 6 0.43 4.49 4.18
CA VAL A 6 0.63 5.84 4.73
C VAL A 6 -0.52 6.76 4.32
N ILE A 7 -0.94 6.72 3.06
CA ILE A 7 -2.10 7.49 2.58
C ILE A 7 -3.37 7.06 3.33
N ALA A 8 -3.64 5.78 3.51
CA ALA A 8 -4.78 5.29 4.28
C ALA A 8 -4.76 5.76 5.74
N ALA A 9 -3.57 5.89 6.33
CA ALA A 9 -3.38 6.38 7.69
C ALA A 9 -3.51 7.91 7.82
N ARG A 10 -3.20 8.68 6.77
CA ARG A 10 -3.09 10.14 6.85
C ARG A 10 -4.19 10.90 6.12
N ASP A 11 -4.70 10.36 5.03
CA ASP A 11 -5.88 10.85 4.31
C ASP A 11 -6.81 9.68 3.94
N PRO A 12 -7.64 9.21 4.88
CA PRO A 12 -8.59 8.12 4.63
C PRO A 12 -9.60 8.45 3.53
N SER A 13 -9.93 9.73 3.31
CA SER A 13 -10.81 10.14 2.23
C SER A 13 -10.17 9.87 0.87
N LEU A 14 -8.92 10.29 0.70
CA LEU A 14 -8.16 10.00 -0.51
C LEU A 14 -8.04 8.49 -0.74
N PHE A 15 -7.77 7.72 0.32
CA PHE A 15 -7.71 6.27 0.19
C PHE A 15 -9.02 5.67 -0.31
N LYS A 16 -10.19 6.12 0.20
CA LYS A 16 -11.50 5.66 -0.28
C LYS A 16 -11.73 5.98 -1.77
N GLU A 17 -11.38 7.20 -2.19
CA GLU A 17 -11.45 7.60 -3.61
C GLU A 17 -10.53 6.73 -4.50
N MET A 18 -9.31 6.46 -4.04
CA MET A 18 -8.36 5.57 -4.74
C MET A 18 -8.87 4.14 -4.78
N HIS A 19 -9.41 3.63 -3.68
CA HIS A 19 -9.95 2.28 -3.57
C HIS A 19 -11.08 2.05 -4.57
N GLN A 20 -12.05 2.97 -4.60
CA GLN A 20 -13.16 2.92 -5.54
C GLN A 20 -12.66 2.95 -6.99
N CYS A 21 -11.74 3.86 -7.31
CA CYS A 21 -11.14 3.94 -8.65
C CYS A 21 -10.43 2.64 -9.04
N ALA A 22 -9.73 1.99 -8.11
CA ALA A 22 -9.04 0.74 -8.37
C ALA A 22 -10.01 -0.42 -8.64
N LEU A 23 -11.13 -0.48 -7.92
CA LEU A 23 -12.19 -1.47 -8.17
C LEU A 23 -12.86 -1.27 -9.53
N GLU A 24 -13.24 -0.03 -9.86
CA GLU A 24 -13.91 0.31 -11.12
C GLU A 24 -13.05 0.00 -12.35
N THR A 25 -11.73 0.12 -12.22
CA THR A 25 -10.77 -0.07 -13.32
C THR A 25 -10.07 -1.42 -13.29
N PHE A 26 -10.43 -2.31 -12.36
CA PHE A 26 -9.69 -3.56 -12.12
C PHE A 26 -9.64 -4.48 -13.35
N GLU A 27 -10.78 -4.69 -14.01
CA GLU A 27 -10.86 -5.57 -15.18
C GLU A 27 -9.98 -5.08 -16.34
N GLU A 28 -9.88 -3.78 -16.53
CA GLU A 28 -9.02 -3.19 -17.56
C GLU A 28 -7.54 -3.30 -17.16
N ASN A 29 -7.22 -2.97 -15.91
CA ASN A 29 -5.84 -2.93 -15.41
C ASN A 29 -5.19 -4.31 -15.25
N ARG A 30 -5.98 -5.37 -15.07
CA ARG A 30 -5.44 -6.73 -14.94
C ARG A 30 -4.99 -7.35 -16.26
N HIS A 31 -5.34 -6.79 -17.42
CA HIS A 31 -4.97 -7.40 -18.71
C HIS A 31 -3.46 -7.54 -18.94
N THR A 32 -2.66 -6.70 -18.28
CA THR A 32 -1.19 -6.77 -18.36
C THR A 32 -0.57 -7.73 -17.34
N TYR A 33 -1.37 -8.40 -16.51
CA TYR A 33 -0.92 -9.28 -15.42
C TYR A 33 -1.72 -10.59 -15.37
N TYR A 34 -1.05 -11.74 -15.24
CA TYR A 34 -1.75 -12.97 -14.92
C TYR A 34 -2.10 -12.98 -13.42
N LEU A 35 -3.35 -12.63 -13.09
CA LEU A 35 -3.85 -12.55 -11.72
C LEU A 35 -4.99 -13.54 -11.45
N THR A 36 -4.95 -14.17 -10.28
CA THR A 36 -6.03 -15.02 -9.72
C THR A 36 -6.86 -14.28 -8.68
N THR A 37 -6.88 -12.95 -8.72
CA THR A 37 -7.55 -12.10 -7.73
C THR A 37 -9.04 -12.42 -7.63
N ASN A 38 -9.53 -12.64 -6.42
CA ASN A 38 -10.95 -12.79 -6.15
C ASN A 38 -11.53 -11.49 -5.56
N LEU A 39 -12.31 -10.76 -6.36
CA LEU A 39 -12.94 -9.50 -5.93
C LEU A 39 -13.92 -9.67 -4.77
N ALA A 40 -14.50 -10.86 -4.57
CA ALA A 40 -15.38 -11.13 -3.43
C ALA A 40 -14.65 -11.09 -2.08
N ASN A 41 -13.32 -11.18 -2.08
CA ASN A 41 -12.48 -11.08 -0.89
C ASN A 41 -12.08 -9.62 -0.58
N VAL A 42 -12.44 -8.65 -1.42
CA VAL A 42 -12.10 -7.23 -1.22
C VAL A 42 -13.21 -6.55 -0.43
N PRO A 43 -12.92 -5.95 0.73
CA PRO A 43 -13.95 -5.38 1.60
C PRO A 43 -14.48 -4.04 1.08
N GLN A 44 -15.68 -3.68 1.52
CA GLN A 44 -16.23 -2.34 1.36
C GLN A 44 -15.54 -1.39 2.34
N VAL A 45 -14.71 -0.48 1.82
CA VAL A 45 -13.84 0.39 2.62
C VAL A 45 -14.63 1.39 3.47
N GLU A 46 -15.88 1.67 3.11
CA GLU A 46 -16.79 2.57 3.82
C GLU A 46 -17.12 2.07 5.23
N GLU A 47 -17.13 0.75 5.41
CA GLU A 47 -17.48 0.07 6.67
C GLU A 47 -16.27 -0.13 7.58
N LEU A 48 -15.07 0.14 7.09
CA LEU A 48 -13.82 -0.11 7.81
C LEU A 48 -13.29 1.16 8.47
N ASN A 49 -12.78 0.99 9.69
CA ASN A 49 -11.96 2.01 10.32
C ASN A 49 -10.52 1.95 9.80
N GLN A 50 -9.73 2.98 10.13
CA GLN A 50 -8.35 3.13 9.66
C GLN A 50 -7.46 1.92 10.00
N ALA A 51 -7.57 1.36 11.21
CA ALA A 51 -6.74 0.23 11.62
C ALA A 51 -7.08 -1.03 10.81
N GLN A 52 -8.37 -1.29 10.58
CA GLN A 52 -8.85 -2.41 9.75
C GLN A 52 -8.40 -2.27 8.29
N ILE A 53 -8.38 -1.05 7.75
CA ILE A 53 -7.87 -0.79 6.41
C ILE A 53 -6.38 -1.16 6.32
N ILE A 54 -5.57 -0.70 7.27
CA ILE A 54 -4.12 -0.95 7.26
C ILE A 54 -3.82 -2.45 7.42
N GLU A 55 -4.55 -3.12 8.32
CA GLU A 55 -4.47 -4.57 8.52
C GLU A 55 -4.82 -5.33 7.23
N GLY A 56 -5.96 -5.00 6.61
CA GLY A 56 -6.38 -5.63 5.36
C GLY A 56 -5.41 -5.39 4.21
N LEU A 57 -4.87 -4.17 4.05
CA LEU A 57 -3.81 -3.88 3.09
C LEU A 57 -2.48 -4.58 3.38
N THR A 58 -2.31 -5.17 4.56
CA THR A 58 -1.12 -5.95 4.93
C THR A 58 -1.35 -7.43 4.68
N GLU A 59 -2.50 -7.98 5.08
CA GLU A 59 -2.75 -9.43 5.09
C GLU A 59 -3.57 -9.94 3.88
N ASN A 60 -4.39 -9.11 3.24
CA ASN A 60 -5.28 -9.54 2.16
C ASN A 60 -4.63 -9.42 0.77
N ASP A 61 -4.16 -10.54 0.24
CA ASP A 61 -3.51 -10.65 -1.07
C ASP A 61 -4.36 -10.12 -2.22
N ASP A 62 -5.65 -10.45 -2.26
CA ASP A 62 -6.56 -10.02 -3.32
C ASP A 62 -6.71 -8.50 -3.31
N TRP A 63 -6.91 -7.93 -2.13
CA TRP A 63 -7.04 -6.48 -1.98
C TRP A 63 -5.75 -5.75 -2.39
N ARG A 64 -4.60 -6.28 -1.98
CA ARG A 64 -3.29 -5.75 -2.38
C ARG A 64 -3.10 -5.79 -3.90
N GLN A 65 -3.55 -6.86 -4.57
CA GLN A 65 -3.47 -6.98 -6.02
C GLN A 65 -4.34 -5.95 -6.74
N VAL A 66 -5.58 -5.72 -6.30
CA VAL A 66 -6.47 -4.68 -6.87
C VAL A 66 -5.79 -3.32 -6.86
N ILE A 67 -5.25 -2.91 -5.71
CA ILE A 67 -4.57 -1.62 -5.59
C ILE A 67 -3.28 -1.59 -6.43
N HIS A 68 -2.53 -2.69 -6.46
CA HIS A 68 -1.23 -2.74 -7.13
C HIS A 68 -1.35 -2.55 -8.64
N VAL A 69 -2.29 -3.25 -9.29
CA VAL A 69 -2.44 -3.15 -10.75
C VAL A 69 -3.05 -1.82 -11.19
N ALA A 70 -3.81 -1.16 -10.32
CA ALA A 70 -4.35 0.16 -10.58
C ALA A 70 -3.33 1.31 -10.46
N TYR A 71 -2.04 1.04 -10.17
CA TYR A 71 -1.05 2.09 -9.91
C TYR A 71 -0.96 3.17 -11.00
N GLY A 72 -1.05 2.78 -12.27
CA GLY A 72 -1.01 3.72 -13.41
C GLY A 72 -2.15 4.74 -13.35
N VAL A 73 -3.40 4.26 -13.33
CA VAL A 73 -4.58 5.15 -13.27
C VAL A 73 -4.65 5.95 -11.97
N LEU A 74 -4.21 5.35 -10.84
CA LEU A 74 -4.17 6.06 -9.57
C LEU A 74 -3.18 7.22 -9.60
N LEU A 75 -2.01 7.06 -10.22
CA LEU A 75 -1.11 8.17 -10.43
C LEU A 75 -1.69 9.21 -11.38
N ASP A 76 -2.27 8.81 -12.50
CA ASP A 76 -2.81 9.76 -13.47
C ASP A 76 -3.89 10.66 -12.84
N LYS A 77 -4.72 10.10 -11.96
CA LYS A 77 -5.83 10.82 -11.32
C LYS A 77 -5.46 11.51 -10.01
N PHE A 78 -4.64 10.89 -9.16
CA PHE A 78 -4.44 11.32 -7.78
C PHE A 78 -3.01 11.75 -7.43
N LYS A 79 -2.05 11.70 -8.38
CA LYS A 79 -0.61 11.92 -8.12
C LYS A 79 -0.32 13.14 -7.27
N LYS A 80 -0.92 14.30 -7.57
CA LYS A 80 -0.64 15.53 -6.81
C LYS A 80 -0.95 15.32 -5.32
N ARG A 81 -2.15 14.87 -5.00
CA ARG A 81 -2.63 14.69 -3.62
C ARG A 81 -1.87 13.57 -2.91
N MET A 82 -1.57 12.47 -3.62
CA MET A 82 -0.71 11.41 -3.08
C MET A 82 0.69 11.94 -2.70
N VAL A 83 1.31 12.72 -3.58
CA VAL A 83 2.65 13.29 -3.34
C VAL A 83 2.61 14.29 -2.18
N ASP A 84 1.57 15.10 -2.08
CA ASP A 84 1.41 16.08 -1.00
C ASP A 84 1.30 15.37 0.36
N VAL A 85 0.42 14.36 0.47
CA VAL A 85 0.27 13.55 1.69
C VAL A 85 1.59 12.87 2.08
N LEU A 86 2.28 12.23 1.14
CA LEU A 86 3.55 11.56 1.41
C LEU A 86 4.67 12.55 1.79
N ARG A 87 4.64 13.77 1.23
CA ARG A 87 5.64 14.81 1.53
C ARG A 87 5.48 15.36 2.94
N GLU A 88 4.23 15.58 3.35
CA GLU A 88 3.86 16.04 4.70
C GLU A 88 4.15 14.97 5.76
N ASN A 89 4.01 13.70 5.41
CA ASN A 89 4.19 12.56 6.30
C ASN A 89 5.46 11.74 5.96
N ARG A 90 6.54 12.45 5.64
CA ARG A 90 7.79 11.84 5.15
C ARG A 90 8.40 10.86 6.14
N GLU A 91 8.39 11.19 7.43
CA GLU A 91 8.94 10.34 8.48
C GLU A 91 8.19 9.01 8.57
N ASP A 92 6.85 9.04 8.64
CA ASP A 92 6.03 7.83 8.63
C ASP A 92 6.26 6.98 7.39
N TYR A 93 6.43 7.63 6.23
CA TYR A 93 6.69 6.93 4.99
C TYR A 93 8.04 6.22 5.00
N TYR A 94 9.10 6.87 5.49
CA TYR A 94 10.40 6.24 5.63
C TYR A 94 10.40 5.13 6.67
N GLU A 95 9.72 5.30 7.80
CA GLU A 95 9.61 4.27 8.84
C GLU A 95 8.86 3.03 8.33
N THR A 96 7.70 3.23 7.69
CA THR A 96 6.90 2.15 7.11
C THR A 96 7.71 1.38 6.05
N LEU A 97 8.45 2.09 5.19
CA LEU A 97 9.31 1.49 4.19
C LEU A 97 10.45 0.69 4.83
N ALA A 98 11.15 1.28 5.80
CA ALA A 98 12.25 0.63 6.50
C ALA A 98 11.80 -0.65 7.20
N GLU A 99 10.66 -0.63 7.86
CA GLU A 99 10.10 -1.78 8.56
C GLU A 99 9.66 -2.89 7.59
N HIS A 100 9.01 -2.53 6.48
CA HIS A 100 8.64 -3.48 5.44
C HIS A 100 9.87 -4.15 4.82
N THR A 101 10.88 -3.37 4.44
CA THR A 101 12.14 -3.89 3.87
C THR A 101 12.88 -4.75 4.90
N ARG A 102 12.93 -4.34 6.17
CA ARG A 102 13.55 -5.12 7.25
C ARG A 102 12.95 -6.52 7.37
N ARG A 103 11.61 -6.62 7.41
CA ARG A 103 10.91 -7.92 7.48
C ARG A 103 11.28 -8.83 6.30
N HIS A 104 11.39 -8.27 5.09
CA HIS A 104 11.84 -9.02 3.92
C HIS A 104 13.27 -9.52 4.07
N LEU A 105 14.20 -8.66 4.47
CA LEU A 105 15.61 -9.03 4.65
C LEU A 105 15.79 -10.11 5.74
N GLU A 106 15.05 -10.02 6.84
CA GLU A 106 15.06 -11.03 7.90
C GLU A 106 14.48 -12.37 7.43
N ALA A 107 13.43 -12.36 6.61
CA ALA A 107 12.90 -13.56 5.98
C ALA A 107 13.93 -14.25 5.04
N PHE A 108 14.84 -13.48 4.45
CA PHE A 108 16.00 -14.01 3.70
C PHE A 108 17.18 -14.44 4.59
N GLY A 109 17.05 -14.37 5.92
CA GLY A 109 18.10 -14.79 6.86
C GLY A 109 19.22 -13.76 7.07
N LEU A 110 19.08 -12.55 6.53
CA LEU A 110 20.05 -11.48 6.73
C LEU A 110 19.83 -10.85 8.11
N LYS A 111 20.71 -11.14 9.07
CA LYS A 111 20.72 -10.48 10.37
C LYS A 111 21.60 -9.24 10.34
N ARG A 112 21.17 -8.19 11.04
CA ARG A 112 21.95 -6.96 11.22
C ARG A 112 23.29 -7.31 11.87
N GLN A 113 24.39 -7.12 11.16
CA GLN A 113 25.69 -7.06 11.81
C GLN A 113 25.78 -5.73 12.54
N ARG A 114 25.95 -5.78 13.86
CA ARG A 114 26.46 -4.61 14.60
C ARG A 114 27.85 -4.35 14.07
N ILE A 115 28.04 -3.24 13.37
CA ILE A 115 29.37 -2.67 13.22
C ILE A 115 29.77 -2.29 14.65
N ALA A 116 30.72 -3.01 15.23
CA ALA A 116 31.32 -2.61 16.48
C ALA A 116 32.04 -1.29 16.20
N ASP A 117 31.61 -0.22 16.85
CA ASP A 117 32.33 1.04 16.88
C ASP A 117 33.76 0.74 17.35
N SER A 118 34.71 0.83 16.42
CA SER A 118 36.13 0.74 16.72
C SER A 118 36.55 2.12 17.20
N VAL A 119 36.53 2.31 18.52
CA VAL A 119 37.21 3.39 19.23
C VAL A 119 38.49 2.83 19.83
#